data_AF-A0A6A4GHL8-F1
#
_entry.id   AF-A0A6A4GHL8-F1
#
_cell.length_a   1.000
_cell.length_b   1.000
_cell.length_c   1.000
_cell.angle_alpha   90.00
_cell.angle_beta   90.00
_cell.angle_gamma   90.00
#
_symmetry.space_group_name_H-M   'P 1'
#
loop_
_entity.id
_entity.type
_entity.pdbx_description
1 polymer ?
#
loop_
_entity_poly.entity_id
_entity_poly.type
_entity_poly.pdbx_seq_one_letter_code
_entity_poly.pdbx_strand_id
1 'polypeptide(L)'
;MGCPVLALHGVFETILNEPVIDTAKSIGGRFSFQTDWNAGNFTGIGYYQGAIGNGQRSDAASAYIPSSIANRQNLDILLNTRVTQLIQTANVCGKPAFLGVKFGTNPSDLHTLTAQPRAIALAEWNATKTGRLVDANAVALGFLRLPEASPALRPYGDPSSGPLSAHIELLFAVSSHSACRIDPV
;
A
#
# COMPACT_ATOMS: atom_id res chain seq x y z
N MET A 1 -3.94 0.53 28.44
CA MET A 1 -3.39 1.71 27.74
C MET A 1 -3.74 1.53 26.28
N GLY A 2 -4.89 2.08 25.88
CA GLY A 2 -5.41 1.92 24.52
C GLY A 2 -4.78 2.94 23.60
N CYS A 3 -4.21 2.46 22.50
CA CYS A 3 -3.97 3.28 21.33
C CYS A 3 -5.20 3.16 20.42
N PRO A 4 -5.88 4.25 20.12
CA PRO A 4 -6.55 4.38 18.84
C PRO A 4 -5.97 5.57 18.09
N VAL A 5 -5.21 5.29 17.02
CA VAL A 5 -5.02 6.23 15.93
C VAL A 5 -6.12 5.94 14.92
N LEU A 6 -7.16 6.78 14.92
CA LEU A 6 -8.05 6.95 13.77
C LEU A 6 -8.52 8.41 13.77
N ALA A 7 -8.01 9.19 12.81
CA ALA A 7 -8.22 10.62 12.70
C ALA A 7 -9.64 10.96 12.22
N LEU A 8 -10.24 12.04 12.75
CA LEU A 8 -11.11 12.97 12.02
C LEU A 8 -11.81 14.06 12.84
N HIS A 9 -11.70 15.32 12.39
CA HIS A 9 -12.79 16.28 12.15
C HIS A 9 -12.27 17.31 11.15
N GLY A 10 -13.14 17.83 10.26
CA GLY A 10 -12.76 18.84 9.25
C GLY A 10 -11.96 19.98 9.88
N VAL A 11 -10.95 20.47 9.16
CA VAL A 11 -9.77 21.15 9.72
C VAL A 11 -10.07 22.38 10.58
N PHE A 12 -11.29 22.94 10.56
CA PHE A 12 -11.81 23.84 11.59
C PHE A 12 -13.32 23.62 11.73
N GLU A 13 -13.83 23.37 12.94
CA GLU A 13 -15.27 23.49 13.19
C GLU A 13 -15.70 24.93 12.96
N THR A 14 -16.73 25.11 12.16
CA THR A 14 -17.35 26.40 11.95
C THR A 14 -18.79 26.36 12.42
N ILE A 15 -19.37 27.54 12.65
CA ILE A 15 -20.81 27.69 12.95
C ILE A 15 -21.73 27.13 11.85
N LEU A 16 -21.18 26.80 10.67
CA LEU A 16 -21.94 26.25 9.55
C LEU A 16 -22.03 24.73 9.56
N ASN A 17 -21.23 24.03 10.38
CA ASN A 17 -21.15 22.58 10.33
C ASN A 17 -22.51 21.92 10.67
N GLU A 18 -23.09 22.25 11.83
CA GLU A 18 -24.36 21.65 12.28
C GLU A 18 -25.53 21.99 11.32
N PRO A 19 -25.76 23.26 10.92
CA PRO A 19 -26.84 23.58 9.98
C PRO A 19 -26.74 22.82 8.64
N VAL A 20 -25.53 22.62 8.11
CA VAL A 20 -25.32 21.92 6.84
C VAL A 20 -25.62 20.43 6.98
N ILE A 21 -25.16 19.80 8.06
CA ILE A 21 -25.38 18.37 8.30
C ILE A 21 -26.85 18.07 8.62
N ASP A 22 -27.51 18.90 9.45
CA ASP A 22 -28.92 18.72 9.77
C ASP A 22 -29.81 18.94 8.54
N THR A 23 -29.47 19.93 7.72
CA THR A 23 -30.16 20.14 6.43
C THR A 23 -29.98 18.92 5.52
N ALA A 24 -28.76 18.40 5.36
CA ALA A 24 -28.48 17.22 4.56
C ALA A 24 -29.26 15.97 5.00
N LYS A 25 -29.38 15.75 6.32
CA LYS A 25 -30.17 14.66 6.91
C LYS A 25 -31.67 14.82 6.63
N SER A 26 -32.19 16.05 6.58
CA SER A 26 -33.62 16.32 6.37
C SER A 26 -34.05 16.28 4.89
N ILE A 27 -33.27 16.86 3.97
CA ILE A 27 -33.70 17.05 2.58
C ILE A 27 -33.37 15.87 1.65
N GLY A 28 -32.36 15.05 1.99
CA GLY A 28 -32.01 13.86 1.24
C GLY A 28 -31.67 14.10 -0.24
N GLY A 29 -31.92 13.09 -1.07
CA GLY A 29 -31.66 13.14 -2.52
C GLY A 29 -30.21 13.43 -2.86
N ARG A 30 -29.97 14.42 -3.74
CA ARG A 30 -28.62 14.85 -4.15
C ARG A 30 -27.78 15.44 -3.01
N PHE A 31 -28.41 15.79 -1.88
CA PHE A 31 -27.78 16.36 -0.69
C PHE A 31 -27.85 15.41 0.51
N SER A 32 -28.12 14.13 0.27
CA SER A 32 -28.21 13.12 1.33
C SER A 32 -26.97 13.12 2.21
N PHE A 33 -27.20 12.96 3.52
CA PHE A 33 -26.10 12.84 4.47
C PHE A 33 -25.36 11.53 4.25
N GLN A 34 -24.04 11.61 4.13
CA GLN A 34 -23.16 10.46 3.97
C GLN A 34 -22.24 10.35 5.18
N THR A 35 -22.34 9.20 5.85
CA THR A 35 -21.63 8.95 7.11
C THR A 35 -20.14 8.70 6.86
N ASP A 36 -19.80 7.99 5.79
CA ASP A 36 -18.41 7.67 5.44
C ASP A 36 -18.20 7.67 3.92
N TRP A 37 -17.39 8.59 3.42
CA TRP A 37 -17.01 8.65 2.00
C TRP A 37 -16.05 7.53 1.58
N ASN A 38 -15.42 6.84 2.52
CA ASN A 38 -14.56 5.69 2.24
C ASN A 38 -15.34 4.37 2.10
N ALA A 39 -16.63 4.35 2.41
CA ALA A 39 -17.49 3.15 2.32
C ALA A 39 -17.96 2.81 0.88
N GLY A 40 -17.26 3.34 -0.14
CA GLY A 40 -17.56 3.06 -1.56
C GLY A 40 -18.69 3.91 -2.17
N ASN A 41 -19.28 4.84 -1.41
CA ASN A 41 -20.22 5.84 -1.92
C ASN A 41 -19.75 7.25 -1.53
N PHE A 42 -19.37 8.03 -2.53
CA PHE A 42 -18.81 9.38 -2.38
C PHE A 42 -19.81 10.51 -2.68
N THR A 43 -21.08 10.17 -2.91
CA THR A 43 -22.12 11.16 -3.23
C THR A 43 -22.83 11.64 -1.96
N GLY A 44 -23.25 12.92 -1.94
CA GLY A 44 -23.93 13.53 -0.79
C GLY A 44 -23.06 14.48 0.02
N ILE A 45 -23.49 14.79 1.25
CA ILE A 45 -22.85 15.73 2.18
C ILE A 45 -22.41 14.96 3.43
N GLY A 46 -21.17 15.11 3.86
CA GLY A 46 -20.65 14.39 5.02
C GLY A 46 -19.36 15.01 5.53
N TYR A 47 -18.82 14.42 6.60
CA TYR A 47 -17.49 14.76 7.08
C TYR A 47 -16.44 13.99 6.29
N TYR A 48 -15.34 14.66 5.94
CA TYR A 48 -14.26 14.04 5.16
C TYR A 48 -13.00 13.87 6.00
N GLN A 49 -12.31 12.77 5.76
CA GLN A 49 -11.08 12.36 6.44
C GLN A 49 -9.90 13.25 6.05
N GLY A 50 -9.31 13.96 7.01
CA GLY A 50 -8.10 14.77 6.82
C GLY A 50 -6.85 14.05 7.32
N ALA A 51 -5.74 14.16 6.58
CA ALA A 51 -4.44 13.64 7.00
C ALA A 51 -3.78 14.55 8.05
N ILE A 52 -4.33 14.54 9.27
CA ILE A 52 -3.96 15.41 10.40
C ILE A 52 -3.95 14.57 11.69
N GLY A 53 -2.91 14.73 12.51
CA GLY A 53 -2.79 14.11 13.83
C GLY A 53 -2.30 15.13 14.85
N ASN A 54 -2.87 15.15 16.06
CA ASN A 54 -2.54 16.12 17.12
C ASN A 54 -2.57 17.59 16.66
N GLY A 55 -3.52 17.95 15.79
CA GLY A 55 -3.63 19.30 15.24
C GLY A 55 -2.52 19.70 14.25
N GLN A 56 -1.69 18.75 13.82
CA GLN A 56 -0.59 18.96 12.87
C GLN A 56 -0.81 18.12 11.62
N ARG A 57 -0.28 18.59 10.49
CA ARG A 57 -0.28 17.85 9.23
C ARG A 57 0.38 16.48 9.43
N SER A 58 -0.28 15.43 8.95
CA SER A 58 0.28 14.09 8.81
C SER A 58 0.56 13.84 7.33
N ASP A 59 1.78 14.12 6.88
CA ASP A 59 2.24 13.84 5.52
C ASP A 59 2.94 12.47 5.42
N ALA A 60 3.32 12.07 4.20
CA ALA A 60 3.96 10.77 3.99
C ALA A 60 5.32 10.66 4.70
N ALA A 61 6.08 11.75 4.82
CA ALA A 61 7.38 11.74 5.49
C ALA A 61 7.22 11.50 6.99
N SER A 62 6.33 12.25 7.64
CA SER A 62 6.01 12.08 9.06
C SER A 62 5.36 10.72 9.37
N ALA A 63 4.52 10.19 8.47
CA ALA A 63 3.84 8.91 8.66
C ALA A 63 4.75 7.69 8.43
N TYR A 64 5.56 7.68 7.37
CA TYR A 64 6.33 6.50 6.95
C TYR A 64 7.83 6.59 7.25
N ILE A 65 8.36 7.80 7.43
CA ILE A 65 9.78 8.06 7.71
C ILE A 65 9.95 8.87 9.00
N PRO A 66 9.38 8.42 10.15
CA PRO A 66 9.75 9.00 11.43
C PRO A 66 11.23 8.74 11.72
N SER A 67 11.79 9.43 12.72
CA SER A 67 13.22 9.34 13.07
C SER A 67 13.72 7.91 13.31
N SER A 68 12.88 7.01 13.84
CA SER A 68 13.20 5.59 14.04
C SER A 68 13.38 4.80 12.73
N ILE A 69 12.76 5.25 11.64
CA ILE A 69 12.91 4.68 10.31
C ILE A 69 14.04 5.37 9.55
N ALA A 70 14.10 6.71 9.63
CA ALA A 70 15.13 7.52 8.95
C ALA A 70 16.56 7.13 9.33
N ASN A 71 16.77 6.66 10.57
CA ASN A 71 18.09 6.27 11.09
C ASN A 71 18.46 4.80 10.85
N ARG A 72 17.66 4.04 10.08
CA ARG A 72 17.97 2.64 9.79
C ARG A 72 19.19 2.55 8.86
N GLN A 73 20.14 1.69 9.19
CA GLN A 73 21.39 1.52 8.42
C GLN A 73 21.19 1.01 6.99
N ASN A 74 20.01 0.47 6.68
CA ASN A 74 19.67 -0.04 5.35
C ASN A 74 18.77 0.92 4.56
N LEU A 75 18.64 2.18 4.98
CA LEU A 75 17.87 3.22 4.30
C LEU A 75 18.69 4.51 4.19
N ASP A 76 19.02 4.88 2.96
CA ASP A 76 19.65 6.16 2.64
C ASP A 76 18.61 7.14 2.07
N ILE A 77 18.60 8.38 2.56
CA ILE A 77 17.70 9.44 2.10
C ILE A 77 18.54 10.62 1.62
N LEU A 78 18.52 10.87 0.31
CA LEU A 78 19.23 11.99 -0.31
C LEU A 78 18.23 13.11 -0.60
N LEU A 79 18.38 14.24 0.09
CA LEU A 79 17.59 15.43 -0.15
C LEU A 79 18.18 16.28 -1.27
N ASN A 80 17.37 17.21 -1.80
CA ASN A 80 17.80 18.19 -2.81
C ASN A 80 18.45 17.56 -4.06
N THR A 81 18.05 16.32 -4.36
CA THR A 81 18.66 15.50 -5.40
C THR A 81 17.57 15.08 -6.38
N ARG A 82 17.81 15.23 -7.68
CA ARG A 82 16.85 14.90 -8.74
C ARG A 82 17.37 13.75 -9.59
N VAL A 83 16.56 12.71 -9.75
CA VAL A 83 16.78 11.68 -10.77
C VAL A 83 16.48 12.27 -12.15
N THR A 84 17.44 12.16 -13.08
CA THR A 84 17.35 12.73 -14.43
C THR A 84 17.17 11.66 -15.50
N GLN A 85 17.61 10.43 -15.25
CA GLN A 85 17.56 9.36 -16.24
C GLN A 85 17.46 7.97 -15.59
N LEU A 86 16.64 7.10 -16.17
CA LEU A 86 16.71 5.65 -15.93
C LEU A 86 17.78 5.03 -16.83
N ILE A 87 18.60 4.15 -16.25
CA ILE A 87 19.67 3.45 -16.98
C ILE A 87 19.19 2.02 -17.25
N GLN A 88 19.04 1.70 -18.53
CA GLN A 88 18.80 0.33 -18.95
C GLN A 88 20.12 -0.44 -18.77
N THR A 89 20.13 -1.39 -17.83
CA THR A 89 21.31 -2.17 -17.48
C THR A 89 21.38 -3.51 -18.19
N ALA A 90 20.23 -4.03 -18.64
CA ALA A 90 20.17 -5.30 -19.36
C ALA A 90 18.92 -5.39 -20.25
N ASN A 91 18.85 -6.45 -21.05
CA ASN A 91 17.62 -6.97 -21.63
C ASN A 91 17.36 -8.36 -21.06
N VAL A 92 16.23 -8.52 -20.37
CA VAL A 92 15.81 -9.80 -19.78
C VAL A 92 14.57 -10.27 -20.50
N CYS A 93 14.68 -11.40 -21.20
CA CYS A 93 13.62 -12.00 -22.00
C CYS A 93 12.95 -11.00 -22.97
N GLY A 94 13.81 -10.32 -23.75
CA GLY A 94 13.38 -9.36 -24.77
C GLY A 94 12.83 -8.05 -24.22
N LYS A 95 12.85 -7.83 -22.90
CA LYS A 95 12.39 -6.60 -22.26
C LYS A 95 13.55 -5.83 -21.61
N PRO A 96 13.57 -4.49 -21.70
CA PRO A 96 14.60 -3.69 -21.05
C PRO A 96 14.47 -3.79 -19.52
N ALA A 97 15.59 -4.06 -18.85
CA ALA A 97 15.70 -4.06 -17.40
C ALA A 97 16.45 -2.80 -16.95
N PHE A 98 15.87 -2.07 -16.00
CA PHE A 98 16.42 -0.82 -15.47
C PHE A 98 16.80 -1.03 -14.01
N LEU A 99 18.08 -1.29 -13.76
CA LEU A 99 18.62 -1.42 -12.41
C LEU A 99 19.43 -0.18 -11.98
N GLY A 100 19.56 0.83 -12.84
CA GLY A 100 20.33 2.02 -12.54
C GLY A 100 19.56 3.32 -12.73
N VAL A 101 19.99 4.34 -12.00
CA VAL A 101 19.50 5.71 -12.11
C VAL A 101 20.67 6.68 -12.18
N LYS A 102 20.49 7.74 -12.98
CA LYS A 102 21.36 8.92 -12.97
C LYS A 102 20.66 10.04 -12.23
N PHE A 103 21.35 10.69 -11.30
CA PHE A 103 20.78 11.73 -10.45
C PHE A 103 21.81 12.78 -10.06
N GLY A 104 21.37 13.95 -9.61
CA GLY A 104 22.27 14.99 -9.11
C GLY A 104 21.52 16.22 -8.63
N THR A 105 22.27 17.22 -8.17
CA THR A 105 21.71 18.50 -7.70
C THR A 105 21.53 19.50 -8.84
N ASN A 106 22.29 19.33 -9.92
CA ASN A 106 22.24 20.15 -11.13
C ASN A 106 22.64 19.31 -12.37
N PRO A 107 22.38 19.79 -13.61
CA PRO A 107 22.66 19.02 -14.83
C PRO A 107 24.15 18.69 -15.08
N SER A 108 25.07 19.41 -14.44
CA SER A 108 26.52 19.27 -14.64
C SER A 108 27.18 18.33 -13.62
N ASP A 109 26.52 18.08 -12.48
CA ASP A 109 26.99 17.19 -11.43
C ASP A 109 26.02 16.03 -11.26
N LEU A 110 26.24 14.98 -12.06
CA LEU A 110 25.37 13.81 -12.10
C LEU A 110 26.14 12.54 -11.70
N HIS A 111 25.59 11.82 -10.74
CA HIS A 111 26.07 10.52 -10.28
C HIS A 111 25.21 9.39 -10.84
N THR A 112 25.78 8.20 -10.87
CA THR A 112 25.08 6.97 -11.27
C THR A 112 25.07 6.00 -10.11
N LEU A 113 23.88 5.51 -9.76
CA LEU A 113 23.71 4.40 -8.83
C LEU A 113 23.09 3.23 -9.58
N THR A 114 23.68 2.05 -9.44
CA THR A 114 23.15 0.80 -9.97
C THR A 114 22.89 -0.14 -8.82
N ALA A 115 21.68 -0.72 -8.79
CA ALA A 115 21.28 -1.70 -7.80
C ALA A 115 22.17 -2.95 -7.89
N GLN A 116 22.43 -3.56 -6.74
CA GLN A 116 23.29 -4.74 -6.67
C GLN A 116 22.77 -5.88 -7.56
N PRO A 117 23.67 -6.63 -8.23
CA PRO A 117 23.28 -7.74 -9.08
C PRO A 117 22.46 -8.78 -8.32
N ARG A 118 21.60 -9.49 -9.06
CA ARG A 118 20.89 -10.67 -8.55
C ARG A 118 21.82 -11.67 -7.86
N ALA A 119 23.08 -11.78 -8.28
CA ALA A 119 24.07 -12.69 -7.69
C ALA A 119 24.33 -12.42 -6.20
N ILE A 120 24.39 -11.15 -5.77
CA ILE A 120 24.61 -10.80 -4.37
C ILE A 120 23.35 -11.08 -3.54
N ALA A 121 22.18 -10.69 -4.06
CA ALA A 121 20.90 -11.00 -3.43
C ALA A 121 20.63 -12.51 -3.34
N LEU A 122 21.14 -13.29 -4.32
CA LEU A 122 21.06 -14.75 -4.33
C LEU A 122 22.04 -15.39 -3.35
N ALA A 123 23.25 -14.86 -3.23
CA ALA A 123 24.21 -15.31 -2.23
C ALA A 123 23.67 -15.06 -0.81
N GLU A 124 23.09 -13.88 -0.55
CA GLU A 124 22.43 -13.56 0.72
C GLU A 124 21.30 -14.54 1.01
N TRP A 125 20.34 -14.70 0.09
CA TRP A 125 19.23 -15.64 0.28
C TRP A 125 19.69 -17.09 0.46
N ASN A 126 20.72 -17.53 -0.26
CA ASN A 126 21.27 -18.87 -0.09
C ASN A 126 21.83 -19.06 1.33
N ALA A 127 22.51 -18.06 1.87
CA ALA A 127 23.15 -18.13 3.18
C ALA A 127 22.15 -17.98 4.34
N THR A 128 21.19 -17.05 4.24
CA THR A 128 20.38 -16.62 5.38
C THR A 128 18.89 -16.90 5.23
N LYS A 129 18.43 -17.21 4.00
CA LYS A 129 17.00 -17.23 3.64
C LYS A 129 16.28 -15.91 3.94
N THR A 130 17.04 -14.81 4.03
CA THR A 130 16.54 -13.44 4.15
C THR A 130 16.87 -12.63 2.90
N GLY A 131 16.53 -11.34 2.88
CA GLY A 131 16.94 -10.42 1.84
C GLY A 131 15.98 -10.33 0.65
N ARG A 132 16.42 -9.66 -0.41
CA ARG A 132 15.56 -9.19 -1.52
C ARG A 132 14.88 -10.31 -2.33
N LEU A 133 15.34 -11.55 -2.22
CA LEU A 133 14.72 -12.71 -2.87
C LEU A 133 13.69 -13.43 -2.00
N VAL A 134 13.44 -12.96 -0.78
CA VAL A 134 12.33 -13.45 0.02
C VAL A 134 11.03 -12.88 -0.53
N ASP A 135 10.13 -13.77 -0.90
CA ASP A 135 8.79 -13.43 -1.37
C ASP A 135 7.92 -13.04 -0.16
N ALA A 136 7.52 -11.77 -0.10
CA ALA A 136 6.47 -11.29 0.81
C ALA A 136 5.20 -11.14 -0.02
N ASN A 137 4.65 -12.28 -0.42
CA ASN A 137 3.61 -12.44 -1.44
C ASN A 137 2.21 -11.95 -1.04
N ALA A 138 1.95 -11.67 0.24
CA ALA A 138 0.65 -11.16 0.67
C ALA A 138 0.81 -9.93 1.56
N VAL A 139 0.41 -8.77 1.04
CA VAL A 139 0.29 -7.54 1.84
C VAL A 139 -1.05 -7.49 2.57
N ALA A 140 -2.05 -8.25 2.09
CA ALA A 140 -3.31 -8.49 2.78
C ALA A 140 -3.86 -9.89 2.47
N LEU A 141 -4.53 -10.48 3.47
CA LEU A 141 -5.19 -11.78 3.40
C LEU A 141 -6.67 -11.59 3.70
N GLY A 142 -7.52 -12.19 2.87
CA GLY A 142 -8.96 -12.23 3.06
C GLY A 142 -9.44 -13.67 3.17
N PHE A 143 -10.17 -13.98 4.25
CA PHE A 143 -10.82 -15.26 4.43
C PHE A 143 -12.33 -15.05 4.32
N LEU A 144 -12.98 -15.73 3.36
CA LEU A 144 -14.40 -15.58 3.10
C LEU A 144 -15.14 -16.89 3.31
N ARG A 145 -16.32 -16.79 3.89
CA ARG A 145 -17.25 -17.90 4.05
C ARG A 145 -18.46 -17.66 3.15
N LEU A 146 -18.83 -18.67 2.37
CA LEU A 146 -20.13 -18.69 1.71
C LEU A 146 -21.25 -18.64 2.77
N PRO A 147 -22.38 -17.97 2.49
CA PRO A 147 -23.57 -18.07 3.33
C PRO A 147 -24.02 -19.52 3.45
N GLU A 148 -24.51 -19.93 4.62
CA GLU A 148 -24.98 -21.31 4.86
C GLU A 148 -26.04 -21.77 3.85
N ALA A 149 -26.89 -20.84 3.39
CA ALA A 149 -27.94 -21.11 2.40
C ALA A 149 -27.45 -21.18 0.93
N SER A 150 -26.15 -21.03 0.69
CA SER A 150 -25.56 -20.98 -0.64
C SER A 150 -25.88 -22.25 -1.45
N PRO A 151 -26.37 -22.12 -2.70
CA PRO A 151 -26.62 -23.28 -3.56
C PRO A 151 -25.40 -24.17 -3.76
N ALA A 152 -24.18 -23.63 -3.64
CA ALA A 152 -22.94 -24.37 -3.76
C ALA A 152 -22.70 -25.38 -2.61
N LEU A 153 -23.28 -25.14 -1.43
CA LEU A 153 -23.15 -26.02 -0.26
C LEU A 153 -24.27 -27.05 -0.17
N ARG A 154 -25.38 -26.89 -0.91
CA ARG A 154 -26.55 -27.77 -0.81
C ARG A 154 -26.30 -29.23 -1.20
N PRO A 155 -25.54 -29.54 -2.27
CA PRO A 155 -25.42 -30.93 -2.70
C PRO A 155 -24.55 -31.78 -1.78
N TYR A 156 -23.59 -31.17 -1.07
CA TYR A 156 -22.52 -31.89 -0.36
C TYR A 156 -22.33 -31.48 1.10
N GLY A 157 -23.06 -30.47 1.58
CA GLY A 157 -22.86 -29.88 2.90
C GLY A 157 -21.67 -28.91 2.94
N ASP A 158 -21.44 -28.33 4.11
CA ASP A 158 -20.30 -27.44 4.35
C ASP A 158 -19.01 -28.28 4.56
N PRO A 159 -18.01 -28.19 3.66
CA PRO A 159 -16.81 -29.03 3.74
C PRO A 159 -15.74 -28.46 4.67
N SER A 160 -15.98 -27.32 5.32
CA SER A 160 -15.01 -26.68 6.19
C SER A 160 -14.83 -27.47 7.50
N SER A 161 -13.65 -27.38 8.11
CA SER A 161 -13.32 -28.09 9.37
C SER A 161 -14.12 -27.61 10.60
N GLY A 162 -14.98 -26.60 10.42
CA GLY A 162 -15.83 -26.04 11.47
C GLY A 162 -16.45 -24.70 11.06
N PRO A 163 -17.35 -24.16 11.89
CA PRO A 163 -18.11 -22.94 11.59
C PRO A 163 -17.26 -21.67 11.47
N LEU A 164 -15.99 -21.71 11.92
CA LEU A 164 -15.04 -20.59 11.83
C LEU A 164 -14.02 -20.74 10.69
N SER A 165 -14.05 -21.84 9.93
CA SER A 165 -13.09 -22.10 8.85
C SER A 165 -13.56 -21.48 7.54
N ALA A 166 -12.69 -20.82 6.78
CA ALA A 166 -13.12 -20.17 5.53
C ALA A 166 -13.32 -21.17 4.38
N HIS A 167 -14.19 -20.80 3.44
CA HIS A 167 -14.38 -21.53 2.19
C HIS A 167 -13.43 -21.03 1.10
N ILE A 168 -13.03 -19.76 1.18
CA ILE A 168 -12.25 -19.07 0.15
C ILE A 168 -11.13 -18.29 0.85
N GLU A 169 -9.93 -18.43 0.33
CA GLU A 169 -8.77 -17.60 0.65
C GLU A 169 -8.50 -16.64 -0.52
N LEU A 170 -8.39 -15.35 -0.23
CA LEU A 170 -7.99 -14.31 -1.17
C LEU A 170 -6.65 -13.72 -0.72
N LEU A 171 -5.65 -13.84 -1.58
CA LEU A 171 -4.33 -13.27 -1.41
C LEU A 171 -4.23 -11.99 -2.24
N PHE A 172 -4.01 -10.85 -1.59
CA PHE A 172 -3.72 -9.59 -2.28
C PHE A 172 -2.21 -9.41 -2.38
N ALA A 173 -1.69 -9.74 -3.56
CA ALA A 173 -0.27 -9.67 -3.87
C ALA A 173 0.05 -8.45 -4.74
N VAL A 174 1.16 -7.78 -4.44
CA VAL A 174 1.89 -6.99 -5.44
C VAL A 174 2.77 -7.96 -6.22
N SER A 175 2.79 -7.86 -7.55
CA SER A 175 3.43 -8.88 -8.39
C SER A 175 4.94 -9.03 -8.11
N SER A 176 5.34 -10.20 -7.62
CA SER A 176 6.72 -10.69 -7.58
C SER A 176 6.91 -11.80 -8.63
N HIS A 177 7.51 -11.43 -9.77
CA HIS A 177 8.20 -12.28 -10.75
C HIS A 177 7.49 -13.54 -11.30
N SER A 178 7.02 -13.44 -12.57
CA SER A 178 7.24 -14.54 -13.51
C SER A 178 8.69 -14.48 -13.99
N ALA A 179 9.59 -15.27 -13.38
CA ALA A 179 10.91 -15.48 -13.94
C ALA A 179 10.78 -16.30 -15.23
N CYS A 180 10.99 -15.63 -16.36
CA CYS A 180 11.35 -16.32 -17.58
C CYS A 180 12.64 -17.12 -17.30
N ARG A 181 12.57 -18.44 -17.54
CA ARG A 181 13.64 -19.39 -17.27
C ARG A 181 14.79 -19.10 -18.24
N ILE A 182 15.91 -18.58 -17.73
CA ILE A 182 17.19 -18.70 -18.43
C ILE A 182 17.75 -20.03 -17.95
N ASP A 183 17.63 -21.06 -18.79
CA ASP A 183 18.28 -22.33 -18.53
C ASP A 183 19.80 -22.07 -18.44
N PRO A 184 20.50 -22.63 -17.44
CA PRO A 184 21.95 -22.55 -17.39
C PRO A 184 22.52 -23.33 -18.58
N VAL A 185 23.44 -22.72 -19.31
CA VAL A 185 24.33 -23.42 -20.24
C VAL A 185 25.32 -24.26 -19.43
#